data_AF-A0A812TKV5-F1
#
_entry.id   AF-A0A812TKV5-F1
#
_cell.length_a   1.000
_cell.length_b   1.000
_cell.length_c   1.000
_cell.angle_alpha   90.00
_cell.angle_beta   90.00
_cell.angle_gamma   90.00
#
_symmetry.space_group_name_H-M   'P 1'
#
loop_
_entity.id
_entity.type
_entity.pdbx_description
1 polymer ?
#
loop_
_entity_poly.entity_id
_entity_poly.type
_entity_poly.pdbx_seq_one_letter_code
_entity_poly.pdbx_strand_id
1 'polypeptide(L)'
;MAHGRRSWAWRVLAFVALPELASAFIEEIFQQFGGGGGQQFHFQMGDGNVFEMGGGGRREKPIKWPKGTSDKISKKFSWMKGTEWSWNNWRNVKFQKDGTFDAPTNDCQRGQCKWSANKGKIFVLWGQAGLHELEIVGEVPTEQNQQKMQGMQMRGRRASDGDRCSAVFQRVFDHEAAELDKDLYEILGLQEDADEADIKKVYRKLSIKYHPDKNPDEESKRKFGEIRDAYEILNDPDKKILYDTGGMEAVKKAEKGEIEKGDDARANLAVSLEDLYNGGNRKAEIERRIVCRGCRVKPDSPKCQGCHRCPNEVRLVNRQVGPGMFMQQQEEVQSQEKCKQELAEIDAHIEKGMRDGESLTFPRMTDQRPGMIPGSMILTLKVAKHPEFERRGDDLHMNMKVPLREALLGWTKTVRHMDGHTVEIGTDSVTKPFQVIKVRGEGMPLRDDPASFGDLYVKVEVTFPRALSGSQQDQIASIFS
;
A
#
# COMPACT_ATOMS: atom_id res chain seq x y z
N MET A 1 2.70 56.25 -41.39
CA MET A 1 2.17 57.41 -42.13
C MET A 1 1.76 56.89 -43.50
N ALA A 2 0.56 56.99 -44.06
CA ALA A 2 -0.73 57.61 -43.77
C ALA A 2 -1.79 56.72 -44.48
N HIS A 3 -2.95 56.38 -43.90
CA HIS A 3 -4.26 57.08 -44.02
C HIS A 3 -4.59 57.59 -45.44
N GLY A 4 -5.78 57.44 -46.03
CA GLY A 4 -7.16 57.04 -45.67
C GLY A 4 -7.95 56.91 -47.00
N ARG A 5 -9.25 56.68 -47.14
CA ARG A 5 -10.51 56.96 -46.39
C ARG A 5 -11.58 55.96 -46.94
N ARG A 6 -12.38 55.27 -46.10
CA ARG A 6 -13.81 55.51 -45.77
C ARG A 6 -14.69 55.83 -47.01
N SER A 7 -15.77 55.10 -47.32
CA SER A 7 -17.05 54.94 -46.60
C SER A 7 -17.91 53.98 -47.46
N TRP A 8 -18.75 53.05 -46.99
CA TRP A 8 -20.01 53.22 -46.26
C TRP A 8 -20.35 51.95 -45.47
N ALA A 9 -20.90 52.15 -44.28
CA ALA A 9 -21.30 51.14 -43.32
C ALA A 9 -22.77 50.75 -43.49
N TRP A 10 -23.10 49.49 -43.19
CA TRP A 10 -24.32 49.13 -42.46
C TRP A 10 -23.94 48.21 -41.29
N ARG A 11 -24.21 48.71 -40.08
CA ARG A 11 -24.15 48.10 -38.74
C ARG A 11 -25.41 47.23 -38.56
N VAL A 12 -25.36 45.98 -38.07
CA VAL A 12 -25.24 45.52 -36.66
C VAL A 12 -26.58 45.59 -35.86
N LEU A 13 -26.91 44.46 -35.19
CA LEU A 13 -27.95 44.20 -34.15
C LEU A 13 -29.39 43.96 -34.69
N ALA A 14 -30.24 43.07 -34.16
CA ALA A 14 -30.35 42.48 -32.83
C ALA A 14 -31.24 41.20 -32.81
N PHE A 15 -30.98 40.32 -31.83
CA PHE A 15 -31.91 39.62 -30.90
C PHE A 15 -33.17 38.85 -31.36
N VAL A 16 -33.20 37.57 -30.94
CA VAL A 16 -34.35 36.73 -30.47
C VAL A 16 -35.36 36.21 -31.50
N ALA A 17 -35.33 34.89 -31.71
CA ALA A 17 -36.53 34.07 -31.91
C ALA A 17 -36.21 32.59 -31.61
N LEU A 18 -36.65 32.10 -30.44
CA LEU A 18 -37.10 30.72 -30.27
C LEU A 18 -38.52 30.64 -30.87
N PRO A 19 -38.92 29.47 -31.40
CA PRO A 19 -40.04 28.82 -30.73
C PRO A 19 -39.92 27.31 -30.61
N GLU A 20 -40.46 26.86 -29.48
CA GLU A 20 -40.97 25.53 -29.18
C GLU A 20 -42.08 25.06 -30.15
N LEU A 21 -42.22 23.73 -30.21
CA LEU A 21 -43.47 22.96 -30.33
C LEU A 21 -44.35 23.11 -31.59
N ALA A 22 -44.30 22.07 -32.42
CA ALA A 22 -45.49 21.38 -32.95
C ALA A 22 -45.07 19.95 -33.37
N SER A 23 -45.15 18.94 -32.50
CA SER A 23 -46.34 18.25 -31.99
C SER A 23 -46.85 17.15 -32.92
N ALA A 24 -46.91 15.93 -32.36
CA ALA A 24 -48.09 15.07 -32.42
C ALA A 24 -48.69 14.85 -33.82
N PHE A 25 -48.26 13.78 -34.51
CA PHE A 25 -49.08 13.19 -35.57
C PHE A 25 -48.84 11.69 -35.83
N ILE A 26 -48.35 10.92 -34.84
CA ILE A 26 -48.31 9.45 -34.95
C ILE A 26 -48.81 8.80 -33.65
N GLU A 27 -49.92 9.31 -33.12
CA GLU A 27 -50.73 8.60 -32.11
C GLU A 27 -52.22 8.55 -32.47
N GLU A 28 -52.63 9.02 -33.66
CA GLU A 28 -54.05 9.09 -34.05
C GLU A 28 -54.38 8.56 -35.46
N ILE A 29 -53.53 7.69 -36.03
CA ILE A 29 -53.88 6.84 -37.20
C ILE A 29 -53.43 5.40 -36.97
N PHE A 30 -53.74 4.85 -35.79
CA PHE A 30 -53.69 3.39 -35.54
C PHE A 30 -54.94 2.91 -34.78
N GLN A 31 -56.06 3.62 -34.96
CA GLN A 31 -57.40 3.14 -34.65
C GLN A 31 -58.35 3.32 -35.85
N GLN A 32 -57.98 2.78 -37.00
CA GLN A 32 -58.95 2.31 -37.99
C GLN A 32 -58.19 1.48 -39.03
N PHE A 33 -58.68 0.25 -39.29
CA PHE A 33 -58.11 -0.76 -40.20
C PHE A 33 -56.83 -1.43 -39.65
N GLY A 34 -56.84 -2.60 -39.00
CA GLY A 34 -57.73 -3.74 -39.15
C GLY A 34 -57.36 -4.54 -40.39
N GLY A 35 -56.59 -5.61 -40.25
CA GLY A 35 -56.42 -6.62 -41.31
C GLY A 35 -54.98 -7.04 -41.57
N GLY A 36 -54.71 -8.34 -41.41
CA GLY A 36 -53.38 -8.95 -41.58
C GLY A 36 -52.94 -9.15 -43.03
N GLY A 37 -51.75 -9.73 -43.17
CA GLY A 37 -51.22 -10.22 -44.44
C GLY A 37 -49.71 -10.04 -44.50
N GLY A 38 -48.97 -11.15 -44.38
CA GLY A 38 -47.53 -11.17 -44.55
C GLY A 38 -47.11 -10.89 -46.00
N GLN A 39 -45.96 -10.25 -46.17
CA GLN A 39 -45.22 -10.25 -47.44
C GLN A 39 -43.74 -10.55 -47.16
N GLN A 40 -43.25 -11.59 -47.83
CA GLN A 40 -41.86 -12.04 -47.88
C GLN A 40 -41.10 -11.25 -48.97
N PHE A 41 -39.86 -10.86 -48.69
CA PHE A 41 -38.92 -10.39 -49.72
C PHE A 41 -38.08 -11.58 -50.22
N HIS A 42 -38.00 -11.71 -51.55
CA HIS A 42 -37.33 -12.82 -52.25
C HIS A 42 -36.02 -12.31 -52.87
N PHE A 43 -34.90 -13.01 -52.62
CA PHE A 43 -33.66 -12.86 -53.40
C PHE A 43 -33.17 -14.26 -53.79
N GLN A 44 -32.88 -14.42 -55.08
CA GLN A 44 -32.56 -15.68 -55.73
C GLN A 44 -31.08 -15.67 -56.15
N MET A 45 -30.29 -16.61 -55.63
CA MET A 45 -29.07 -17.11 -56.30
C MET A 45 -29.08 -18.64 -56.18
N GLY A 46 -28.87 -19.31 -57.32
CA GLY A 46 -29.10 -20.74 -57.53
C GLY A 46 -28.24 -21.63 -56.65
N ASP A 47 -28.83 -22.60 -55.98
CA ASP A 47 -29.12 -23.93 -56.53
C ASP A 47 -30.23 -24.54 -55.67
N GLY A 48 -31.10 -25.33 -56.30
CA GLY A 48 -32.42 -25.68 -55.78
C GLY A 48 -32.39 -26.40 -54.42
N ASN A 49 -32.77 -25.69 -53.37
CA ASN A 49 -33.52 -26.21 -52.22
C ASN A 49 -34.30 -25.06 -51.56
N VAL A 50 -35.62 -25.15 -51.57
CA VAL A 50 -36.52 -24.25 -50.86
C VAL A 50 -36.52 -24.66 -49.39
N PHE A 51 -35.86 -23.88 -48.52
CA PHE A 51 -36.00 -24.01 -47.06
C PHE A 51 -36.96 -22.93 -46.57
N GLU A 52 -38.17 -23.35 -46.20
CA GLU A 52 -39.16 -22.53 -45.49
C GLU A 52 -38.59 -22.16 -44.11
N MET A 53 -38.25 -20.89 -43.89
CA MET A 53 -38.02 -20.37 -42.52
C MET A 53 -39.36 -20.20 -41.82
N GLY A 54 -39.92 -21.31 -41.33
CA GLY A 54 -40.89 -21.28 -40.26
C GLY A 54 -40.23 -20.66 -39.03
N GLY A 55 -40.79 -19.57 -38.52
CA GLY A 55 -40.48 -18.99 -37.21
C GLY A 55 -40.80 -19.98 -36.10
N GLY A 56 -39.96 -21.00 -35.96
CA GLY A 56 -39.95 -21.94 -34.86
C GLY A 56 -39.23 -21.30 -33.69
N GLY A 57 -39.89 -20.36 -33.01
CA GLY A 57 -39.59 -20.12 -31.61
C GLY A 57 -39.66 -21.49 -30.93
N ARG A 58 -38.52 -22.05 -30.54
CA ARG A 58 -38.49 -23.26 -29.72
C ARG A 58 -39.26 -22.90 -28.47
N ARG A 59 -40.54 -23.32 -28.39
CA ARG A 59 -41.27 -23.36 -27.12
C ARG A 59 -40.42 -24.23 -26.22
N GLU A 60 -39.72 -23.61 -25.27
CA GLU A 60 -39.02 -24.33 -24.22
C GLU A 60 -40.02 -25.30 -23.61
N LYS A 61 -39.71 -26.60 -23.66
CA LYS A 61 -40.58 -27.63 -23.09
C LYS A 61 -40.77 -27.25 -21.62
N PRO A 62 -42.03 -27.16 -21.11
CA PRO A 62 -42.27 -26.81 -19.73
C PRO A 62 -41.51 -27.82 -18.86
N ILE A 63 -40.61 -27.29 -18.04
CA ILE A 63 -39.72 -28.07 -17.20
C ILE A 63 -40.60 -28.84 -16.22
N LYS A 64 -40.54 -30.17 -16.29
CA LYS A 64 -41.37 -31.04 -15.46
C LYS A 64 -40.64 -31.31 -14.15
N TRP A 65 -41.15 -30.74 -13.07
CA TRP A 65 -40.71 -31.12 -11.73
C TRP A 65 -40.94 -32.62 -11.49
N PRO A 66 -40.14 -33.26 -10.62
CA PRO A 66 -40.35 -34.64 -10.21
C PRO A 66 -41.75 -34.83 -9.61
N LYS A 67 -42.33 -36.04 -9.77
CA LYS A 67 -43.70 -36.35 -9.32
C LYS A 67 -43.92 -35.92 -7.86
N GLY A 68 -44.84 -34.99 -7.66
CA GLY A 68 -45.21 -34.45 -6.34
C GLY A 68 -44.64 -33.07 -6.03
N THR A 69 -43.69 -32.54 -6.80
CA THR A 69 -43.16 -31.18 -6.63
C THR A 69 -43.88 -30.21 -7.56
N SER A 70 -44.34 -29.08 -7.04
CA SER A 70 -45.02 -28.02 -7.82
C SER A 70 -44.15 -26.76 -7.87
N ASP A 71 -44.47 -25.82 -8.77
CA ASP A 71 -43.85 -24.49 -8.79
C ASP A 71 -44.06 -23.69 -7.49
N LYS A 72 -45.04 -24.11 -6.67
CA LYS A 72 -45.27 -23.51 -5.36
C LYS A 72 -44.38 -24.17 -4.31
N ILE A 73 -43.63 -23.34 -3.60
CA ILE A 73 -42.81 -23.74 -2.45
C ILE A 73 -43.74 -24.23 -1.32
N SER A 74 -43.45 -25.41 -0.78
CA SER A 74 -44.18 -25.95 0.38
C SER A 74 -44.09 -25.00 1.58
N LYS A 75 -45.19 -24.83 2.33
CA LYS A 75 -45.22 -23.97 3.53
C LYS A 75 -44.13 -24.32 4.54
N LYS A 76 -43.72 -25.60 4.61
CA LYS A 76 -42.64 -26.12 5.47
C LYS A 76 -41.27 -25.51 5.17
N PHE A 77 -41.06 -25.05 3.94
CA PHE A 77 -39.81 -24.48 3.43
C PHE A 77 -39.90 -22.98 3.18
N SER A 78 -40.99 -22.34 3.60
CA SER A 78 -41.22 -20.90 3.41
C SER A 78 -40.19 -20.02 4.12
N TRP A 79 -39.56 -20.51 5.19
CA TRP A 79 -38.52 -19.79 5.94
C TRP A 79 -37.21 -19.60 5.16
N MET A 80 -36.97 -20.41 4.12
CA MET A 80 -35.80 -20.25 3.24
C MET A 80 -35.95 -19.08 2.26
N LYS A 81 -37.13 -18.45 2.18
CA LYS A 81 -37.32 -17.29 1.30
C LYS A 81 -36.49 -16.10 1.78
N GLY A 82 -35.70 -15.54 0.87
CA GLY A 82 -34.84 -14.38 1.10
C GLY A 82 -33.48 -14.71 1.75
N THR A 83 -33.18 -15.99 1.95
CA THR A 83 -31.91 -16.44 2.53
C THR A 83 -30.82 -16.52 1.46
N GLU A 84 -29.57 -16.28 1.87
CA GLU A 84 -28.37 -16.29 1.02
C GLU A 84 -27.49 -17.49 1.36
N TRP A 85 -26.93 -18.12 0.32
CA TRP A 85 -26.31 -19.44 0.40
C TRP A 85 -25.00 -19.41 -0.35
N SER A 86 -23.92 -19.83 0.30
CA SER A 86 -22.61 -19.91 -0.35
C SER A 86 -22.55 -21.17 -1.22
N TRP A 87 -22.30 -20.98 -2.51
CA TRP A 87 -22.24 -22.04 -3.50
C TRP A 87 -20.88 -22.04 -4.21
N ASN A 88 -20.17 -23.17 -4.18
CA ASN A 88 -18.87 -23.36 -4.84
C ASN A 88 -17.79 -22.32 -4.46
N ASN A 89 -17.66 -21.98 -3.17
CA ASN A 89 -16.60 -21.14 -2.58
C ASN A 89 -16.35 -19.75 -3.21
N TRP A 90 -17.15 -19.29 -4.17
CA TRP A 90 -16.95 -17.99 -4.83
C TRP A 90 -18.24 -17.20 -5.08
N ARG A 91 -19.45 -17.77 -4.85
CA ARG A 91 -20.71 -17.08 -5.22
C ARG A 91 -21.83 -17.33 -4.22
N ASN A 92 -22.47 -16.26 -3.76
CA ASN A 92 -23.68 -16.34 -2.96
C ASN A 92 -24.91 -16.40 -3.88
N VAL A 93 -25.83 -17.33 -3.60
CA VAL A 93 -27.10 -17.52 -4.30
C VAL A 93 -28.24 -17.09 -3.38
N LYS A 94 -29.23 -16.38 -3.89
CA LYS A 94 -30.34 -15.85 -3.07
C LYS A 94 -31.68 -16.42 -3.52
N PHE A 95 -32.35 -17.19 -2.67
CA PHE A 95 -33.68 -17.70 -2.97
C PHE A 95 -34.74 -16.61 -2.77
N GLN A 96 -35.48 -16.26 -3.81
CA GLN A 96 -36.51 -15.23 -3.75
C GLN A 96 -37.87 -15.77 -3.29
N LYS A 97 -38.75 -14.85 -2.86
CA LYS A 97 -40.06 -15.15 -2.25
C LYS A 97 -41.06 -15.78 -3.25
N ASP A 98 -40.83 -15.59 -4.53
CA ASP A 98 -41.66 -16.00 -5.66
C ASP A 98 -41.29 -17.38 -6.24
N GLY A 99 -40.25 -18.05 -5.69
CA GLY A 99 -39.78 -19.33 -6.23
C GLY A 99 -38.70 -19.19 -7.31
N THR A 100 -38.23 -17.98 -7.58
CA THR A 100 -36.99 -17.76 -8.34
C THR A 100 -35.80 -17.75 -7.40
N PHE A 101 -34.59 -17.96 -7.94
CA PHE A 101 -33.37 -17.67 -7.19
C PHE A 101 -32.45 -16.81 -8.04
N ASP A 102 -31.80 -15.88 -7.38
CA ASP A 102 -30.87 -14.94 -8.00
C ASP A 102 -29.46 -15.50 -7.94
N ALA A 103 -28.79 -15.52 -9.08
CA ALA A 103 -27.38 -15.89 -9.21
C ALA A 103 -26.73 -15.00 -10.28
N PRO A 104 -25.43 -14.65 -10.14
CA PRO A 104 -24.70 -13.79 -11.06
C PRO A 104 -24.30 -14.56 -12.33
N THR A 105 -25.30 -15.07 -13.06
CA THR A 105 -25.16 -15.75 -14.35
C THR A 105 -26.20 -15.19 -15.32
N ASN A 106 -25.83 -15.08 -16.59
CA ASN A 106 -26.70 -14.52 -17.63
C ASN A 106 -28.01 -15.31 -17.80
N ASP A 107 -28.03 -16.60 -17.41
CA ASP A 107 -29.21 -17.46 -17.47
C ASP A 107 -30.26 -17.09 -16.40
N CYS A 108 -29.84 -16.80 -15.17
CA CYS A 108 -30.75 -16.42 -14.10
C CYS A 108 -31.31 -15.00 -14.29
N GLN A 109 -30.54 -14.10 -14.88
CA GLN A 109 -31.01 -12.75 -15.26
C GLN A 109 -32.13 -12.79 -16.34
N ARG A 110 -32.23 -13.89 -17.10
CA ARG A 110 -33.30 -14.14 -18.07
C ARG A 110 -34.52 -14.86 -17.48
N GLY A 111 -34.57 -15.05 -16.15
CA GLY A 111 -35.70 -15.67 -15.45
C GLY A 111 -35.76 -17.20 -15.55
N GLN A 112 -34.66 -17.85 -15.97
CA GLN A 112 -34.62 -19.31 -16.17
C GLN A 112 -34.19 -20.09 -14.91
N CYS A 113 -34.07 -19.42 -13.76
CA CYS A 113 -33.63 -20.00 -12.49
C CYS A 113 -34.77 -20.06 -11.48
N LYS A 114 -35.19 -21.28 -11.14
CA LYS A 114 -36.30 -21.54 -10.20
C LYS A 114 -35.91 -22.57 -9.17
N TRP A 115 -36.56 -22.51 -8.01
CA TRP A 115 -36.37 -23.50 -6.96
C TRP A 115 -37.70 -23.92 -6.36
N SER A 116 -37.75 -25.16 -5.89
CA SER A 116 -38.90 -25.69 -5.16
C SER A 116 -38.44 -26.72 -4.16
N ALA A 117 -39.18 -26.87 -3.07
CA ALA A 117 -38.85 -27.82 -2.02
C ALA A 117 -40.10 -28.61 -1.61
N ASN A 118 -39.96 -29.94 -1.54
CA ASN A 118 -41.02 -30.83 -1.09
C ASN A 118 -40.46 -32.07 -0.38
N LYS A 119 -41.17 -32.55 0.65
CA LYS A 119 -40.86 -33.78 1.42
C LYS A 119 -39.39 -33.90 1.88
N GLY A 120 -38.80 -32.83 2.40
CA GLY A 120 -37.40 -32.87 2.87
C GLY A 120 -36.35 -32.67 1.78
N LYS A 121 -36.76 -32.53 0.51
CA LYS A 121 -35.88 -32.39 -0.65
C LYS A 121 -35.97 -30.99 -1.24
N ILE A 122 -34.83 -30.43 -1.63
CA ILE A 122 -34.74 -29.12 -2.28
C ILE A 122 -34.29 -29.35 -3.72
N PHE A 123 -35.00 -28.75 -4.67
CA PHE A 123 -34.73 -28.83 -6.08
C PHE A 123 -34.40 -27.44 -6.62
N VAL A 124 -33.35 -27.35 -7.43
CA VAL A 124 -32.87 -26.12 -8.04
C VAL A 124 -32.78 -26.35 -9.54
N LEU A 125 -33.47 -25.50 -10.30
CA LEU A 125 -33.42 -25.48 -11.75
C LEU A 125 -32.50 -24.35 -12.20
N TRP A 126 -31.39 -24.71 -12.86
CA TRP A 126 -30.37 -23.76 -13.25
C TRP A 126 -30.28 -23.65 -14.77
N GLY A 127 -31.12 -22.79 -15.38
CA GLY A 127 -31.01 -22.45 -16.80
C GLY A 127 -30.70 -23.65 -17.71
N GLN A 128 -29.57 -23.59 -18.42
CA GLN A 128 -29.11 -24.65 -19.33
C GLN A 128 -28.49 -25.87 -18.64
N ALA A 129 -28.07 -25.76 -17.38
CA ALA A 129 -27.52 -26.86 -16.58
C ALA A 129 -28.61 -27.84 -16.09
N GLY A 130 -29.88 -27.41 -16.11
CA GLY A 130 -31.03 -28.26 -15.86
C GLY A 130 -31.39 -28.41 -14.38
N LEU A 131 -32.15 -29.45 -14.05
CA LEU A 131 -32.72 -29.67 -12.73
C LEU A 131 -31.76 -30.46 -11.82
N HIS A 132 -31.42 -29.90 -10.67
CA HIS A 132 -30.59 -30.51 -9.65
C HIS A 132 -31.38 -30.77 -8.37
N GLU A 133 -31.22 -31.96 -7.79
CA GLU A 133 -31.66 -32.29 -6.44
C GLU A 133 -30.51 -32.04 -5.45
N LEU A 134 -30.78 -31.29 -4.39
CA LEU A 134 -29.81 -31.04 -3.32
C LEU A 134 -29.88 -32.16 -2.29
N GLU A 135 -28.77 -32.84 -2.08
CA GLU A 135 -28.58 -33.82 -1.02
C GLU A 135 -28.17 -33.12 0.27
N ILE A 136 -29.06 -33.09 1.26
CA ILE A 136 -28.78 -32.44 2.53
C ILE A 136 -27.96 -33.38 3.40
N VAL A 137 -26.72 -32.98 3.71
CA VAL A 137 -25.81 -33.70 4.60
C VAL A 137 -25.98 -33.10 6.01
N GLY A 138 -26.69 -33.81 6.88
CA GLY A 138 -26.95 -33.39 8.28
C GLY A 138 -28.43 -33.38 8.67
N GLU A 139 -28.82 -32.49 9.59
CA GLU A 139 -30.22 -32.34 10.03
C GLU A 139 -31.11 -31.82 8.88
N VAL A 140 -32.10 -32.63 8.47
CA VAL A 140 -33.05 -32.25 7.42
C VAL A 140 -34.09 -31.26 7.97
N PRO A 141 -34.43 -30.19 7.24
CA PRO A 141 -35.45 -29.25 7.68
C PRO A 141 -36.83 -29.90 7.82
N THR A 142 -37.33 -29.93 9.06
CA THR A 142 -38.69 -30.39 9.42
C THR A 142 -39.44 -29.28 10.16
N GLU A 143 -40.78 -29.37 10.25
CA GLU A 143 -41.63 -28.35 10.91
C GLU A 143 -41.27 -28.12 12.38
N GLN A 144 -40.79 -29.16 13.08
CA GLN A 144 -40.38 -29.05 14.49
C GLN A 144 -39.05 -28.30 14.67
N ASN A 145 -38.17 -28.32 13.67
CA ASN A 145 -36.83 -27.71 13.75
C ASN A 145 -36.77 -26.32 13.11
N GLN A 146 -37.87 -25.80 12.57
CA GLN A 146 -37.90 -24.55 11.80
C GLN A 146 -37.34 -23.35 12.59
N GLN A 147 -37.64 -23.24 13.88
CA GLN A 147 -37.09 -22.19 14.75
C GLN A 147 -35.58 -22.36 15.01
N LYS A 148 -35.09 -23.60 15.09
CA LYS A 148 -33.66 -23.92 15.29
C LYS A 148 -32.82 -23.62 14.05
N MET A 149 -33.44 -23.70 12.87
CA MET A 149 -32.82 -23.48 11.56
C MET A 149 -32.91 -22.02 11.08
N GLN A 150 -33.70 -21.18 11.75
CA GLN A 150 -33.80 -19.76 11.46
C GLN A 150 -32.46 -19.06 11.78
N GLY A 151 -31.83 -18.45 10.77
CA GLY A 151 -30.49 -17.85 10.91
C GLY A 151 -29.33 -18.81 10.61
N MET A 152 -29.61 -20.01 10.08
CA MET A 152 -28.59 -20.89 9.48
C MET A 152 -28.44 -20.57 7.98
N GLN A 153 -27.22 -20.61 7.46
CA GLN A 153 -26.94 -20.60 6.02
C GLN A 153 -26.67 -22.04 5.57
N MET A 154 -27.15 -22.48 4.40
CA MET A 154 -26.55 -23.68 3.79
C MET A 154 -25.44 -23.34 2.84
N ARG A 155 -24.45 -24.19 2.90
CA ARG A 155 -23.30 -24.21 2.02
C ARG A 155 -23.45 -25.37 1.05
N GLY A 156 -23.34 -25.07 -0.24
CA GLY A 156 -23.38 -26.05 -1.31
C GLY A 156 -21.99 -26.48 -1.73
N ARG A 157 -21.76 -27.80 -1.89
CA ARG A 157 -20.54 -28.35 -2.51
C ARG A 157 -20.91 -29.22 -3.71
N ARG A 158 -20.30 -28.90 -4.85
CA ARG A 158 -20.32 -29.72 -6.07
C ARG A 158 -18.88 -29.95 -6.52
N ALA A 159 -18.48 -31.22 -6.67
CA ALA A 159 -17.09 -31.58 -6.99
C ALA A 159 -16.78 -31.49 -8.50
N SER A 160 -17.73 -31.87 -9.36
CA SER A 160 -17.60 -31.77 -10.83
C SER A 160 -18.95 -31.61 -11.54
N ASP A 161 -18.93 -31.22 -12.82
CA ASP A 161 -20.14 -31.10 -13.65
C ASP A 161 -20.74 -32.48 -13.96
N GLY A 162 -21.81 -32.82 -13.23
CA GLY A 162 -22.54 -34.09 -13.34
C GLY A 162 -22.79 -34.73 -11.97
N ASP A 163 -22.03 -34.32 -10.96
CA ASP A 163 -22.20 -34.83 -9.59
C ASP A 163 -23.45 -34.26 -8.92
N ARG A 164 -23.97 -35.02 -7.95
CA ARG A 164 -25.06 -34.58 -7.07
C ARG A 164 -24.57 -33.39 -6.23
N CYS A 165 -25.43 -32.38 -6.14
CA CYS A 165 -25.15 -31.21 -5.32
C CYS A 165 -25.43 -31.56 -3.85
N SER A 166 -24.43 -31.42 -2.98
CA SER A 166 -24.62 -31.61 -1.53
C SER A 166 -24.75 -30.27 -0.82
N ALA A 167 -25.49 -30.27 0.27
CA ALA A 167 -25.91 -29.09 1.02
C ALA A 167 -25.80 -29.33 2.53
N VAL A 168 -25.08 -28.47 3.27
CA VAL A 168 -24.98 -28.55 4.74
C VAL A 168 -25.50 -27.26 5.35
N PHE A 169 -26.43 -27.36 6.31
CA PHE A 169 -26.89 -26.21 7.09
C PHE A 169 -25.92 -25.93 8.24
N GLN A 170 -25.36 -24.73 8.28
CA GLN A 170 -24.45 -24.27 9.32
C GLN A 170 -25.06 -23.03 9.99
N ARG A 171 -24.99 -22.96 11.33
CA ARG A 171 -25.33 -21.70 12.02
C ARG A 171 -24.30 -20.66 11.60
N VAL A 172 -24.75 -19.43 11.39
CA VAL A 172 -23.86 -18.28 11.15
C VAL A 172 -22.95 -18.00 12.37
N PHE A 173 -23.02 -18.82 13.42
CA PHE A 173 -22.05 -18.89 14.51
C PHE A 173 -20.98 -19.94 14.24
N ASP A 174 -20.24 -19.77 13.15
CA ASP A 174 -18.88 -20.31 13.01
C ASP A 174 -17.99 -19.09 12.76
N HIS A 175 -17.10 -18.83 13.71
CA HIS A 175 -16.17 -17.71 13.77
C HIS A 175 -15.28 -17.56 12.49
N GLU A 176 -15.30 -18.51 11.56
CA GLU A 176 -14.49 -18.48 10.32
C GLU A 176 -15.14 -17.75 9.13
N ALA A 177 -16.45 -17.49 9.13
CA ALA A 177 -17.10 -16.74 8.03
C ALA A 177 -17.33 -15.26 8.34
N ALA A 178 -17.26 -14.87 9.62
CA ALA A 178 -17.22 -13.47 10.06
C ALA A 178 -15.78 -12.97 10.31
N GLU A 179 -14.77 -13.83 10.09
CA GLU A 179 -13.34 -13.49 10.13
C GLU A 179 -12.81 -12.87 8.82
N LEU A 180 -13.70 -12.26 8.06
CA LEU A 180 -13.40 -11.41 6.91
C LEU A 180 -14.19 -10.11 7.11
N ASP A 181 -13.51 -8.97 6.99
CA ASP A 181 -14.01 -7.59 6.90
C ASP A 181 -14.15 -6.71 8.15
N LYS A 182 -13.76 -7.15 9.36
CA LYS A 182 -13.55 -6.15 10.45
C LYS A 182 -12.13 -5.63 10.45
N ASP A 183 -12.02 -4.33 10.26
CA ASP A 183 -10.79 -3.56 10.31
C ASP A 183 -10.20 -3.57 11.73
N LEU A 184 -8.91 -3.93 11.88
CA LEU A 184 -8.26 -4.06 13.19
C LEU A 184 -8.19 -2.71 13.93
N TYR A 185 -8.06 -1.60 13.19
CA TYR A 185 -8.09 -0.27 13.79
C TYR A 185 -9.50 0.07 14.25
N GLU A 186 -10.54 -0.32 13.50
CA GLU A 186 -11.93 -0.13 13.93
C GLU A 186 -12.28 -0.96 15.17
N ILE A 187 -11.75 -2.18 15.31
CA ILE A 187 -11.90 -3.01 16.53
C ILE A 187 -11.35 -2.29 17.76
N LEU A 188 -10.18 -1.65 17.62
CA LEU A 188 -9.58 -0.86 18.69
C LEU A 188 -10.19 0.55 18.81
N GLY A 189 -10.94 1.02 17.80
CA GLY A 189 -11.44 2.39 17.73
C GLY A 189 -10.33 3.43 17.50
N LEU A 190 -9.32 3.06 16.71
CA LEU A 190 -8.18 3.88 16.32
C LEU A 190 -8.33 4.45 14.91
N GLN A 191 -7.58 5.51 14.63
CA GLN A 191 -7.37 5.99 13.27
C GLN A 191 -6.24 5.20 12.58
N GLU A 192 -6.21 5.22 11.25
CA GLU A 192 -5.25 4.45 10.44
C GLU A 192 -3.78 4.91 10.63
N ASP A 193 -3.58 6.14 11.09
CA ASP A 193 -2.31 6.77 11.38
C ASP A 193 -1.91 6.71 12.86
N ALA A 194 -2.62 5.91 13.67
CA ALA A 194 -2.31 5.74 15.08
C ALA A 194 -0.88 5.21 15.27
N ASP A 195 -0.14 5.85 16.19
CA ASP A 195 1.21 5.43 16.56
C ASP A 195 1.18 4.24 17.54
N GLU A 196 2.36 3.66 17.81
CA GLU A 196 2.49 2.52 18.72
C GLU A 196 2.05 2.86 20.16
N ALA A 197 2.24 4.11 20.59
CA ALA A 197 1.89 4.56 21.92
C ALA A 197 0.36 4.61 22.10
N ASP A 198 -0.36 5.10 21.09
CA ASP A 198 -1.82 5.15 21.02
C ASP A 198 -2.42 3.75 20.99
N ILE A 199 -1.85 2.84 20.18
CA ILE A 199 -2.27 1.43 20.13
C ILE A 199 -2.18 0.80 21.53
N LYS A 200 -1.04 0.94 22.21
CA LYS A 200 -0.84 0.41 23.57
C LYS A 200 -1.79 1.03 24.59
N LYS A 201 -2.00 2.33 24.52
CA LYS A 201 -2.88 3.07 25.44
C LYS A 201 -4.33 2.63 25.31
N VAL A 202 -4.82 2.49 24.08
CA VAL A 202 -6.19 2.07 23.79
C VAL A 202 -6.39 0.60 24.16
N TYR A 203 -5.44 -0.28 23.82
CA TYR A 203 -5.47 -1.68 24.23
C TYR A 203 -5.58 -1.83 25.74
N ARG A 204 -4.76 -1.12 26.53
CA ARG A 204 -4.83 -1.15 28.01
C ARG A 204 -6.22 -0.74 28.52
N LYS A 205 -6.80 0.33 27.96
CA LYS A 205 -8.12 0.83 28.34
C LYS A 205 -9.23 -0.20 28.04
N LEU A 206 -9.22 -0.77 26.83
CA LEU A 206 -10.22 -1.73 26.39
C LEU A 206 -10.08 -3.08 27.10
N SER A 207 -8.84 -3.53 27.34
CA SER A 207 -8.56 -4.77 28.07
C SER A 207 -9.08 -4.72 29.50
N ILE A 208 -8.92 -3.59 30.21
CA ILE A 208 -9.49 -3.42 31.55
C ILE A 208 -11.02 -3.40 31.50
N LYS A 209 -11.60 -2.79 30.47
CA LYS A 209 -13.05 -2.66 30.30
C LYS A 209 -13.72 -4.00 30.03
N TYR A 210 -13.11 -4.87 29.22
CA TYR A 210 -13.70 -6.16 28.82
C TYR A 210 -13.03 -7.37 29.49
N HIS A 211 -12.26 -7.16 30.55
CA HIS A 211 -11.56 -8.25 31.25
C HIS A 211 -12.56 -9.29 31.80
N PRO A 212 -12.34 -10.60 31.57
CA PRO A 212 -13.27 -11.65 31.99
C PRO A 212 -13.55 -11.67 33.50
N ASP A 213 -12.55 -11.31 34.33
CA ASP A 213 -12.72 -11.24 35.78
C ASP A 213 -13.66 -10.11 36.24
N LYS A 214 -13.72 -9.00 35.51
CA LYS A 214 -14.55 -7.84 35.86
C LYS A 214 -15.92 -7.92 35.21
N ASN A 215 -15.99 -8.51 34.02
CA ASN A 215 -17.18 -8.63 33.20
C ASN A 215 -17.23 -10.06 32.63
N PRO A 216 -17.85 -11.01 33.35
CA PRO A 216 -17.87 -12.43 32.98
C PRO A 216 -18.88 -12.77 31.86
N ASP A 217 -19.45 -11.78 31.19
CA ASP A 217 -20.41 -11.96 30.10
C ASP A 217 -19.74 -12.47 28.82
N GLU A 218 -20.47 -13.30 28.05
CA GLU A 218 -19.97 -13.90 26.81
C GLU A 218 -19.66 -12.84 25.74
N GLU A 219 -20.32 -11.68 25.77
CA GLU A 219 -20.06 -10.57 24.85
C GLU A 219 -18.72 -9.89 25.15
N SER A 220 -18.40 -9.63 26.42
CA SER A 220 -17.12 -9.08 26.87
C SER A 220 -15.98 -10.05 26.60
N LYS A 221 -16.16 -11.35 26.83
CA LYS A 221 -15.16 -12.37 26.46
C LYS A 221 -14.85 -12.35 24.97
N ARG A 222 -15.88 -12.29 24.12
CA ARG A 222 -15.70 -12.21 22.65
C ARG A 222 -14.98 -10.92 22.25
N LYS A 223 -15.40 -9.76 22.78
CA LYS A 223 -14.76 -8.46 22.52
C LYS A 223 -13.31 -8.45 22.99
N PHE A 224 -13.02 -9.03 24.15
CA PHE A 224 -11.67 -9.14 24.68
C PHE A 224 -10.76 -9.98 23.77
N GLY A 225 -11.28 -11.08 23.22
CA GLY A 225 -10.60 -11.86 22.19
C GLY A 225 -10.28 -11.02 20.95
N GLU A 226 -11.28 -10.35 20.36
CA GLU A 226 -11.11 -9.48 19.19
C GLU A 226 -10.05 -8.37 19.44
N ILE A 227 -10.09 -7.74 20.62
CA ILE A 227 -9.14 -6.68 21.03
C ILE A 227 -7.72 -7.23 21.18
N ARG A 228 -7.57 -8.42 21.78
CA ARG A 228 -6.27 -9.08 21.96
C ARG A 228 -5.65 -9.43 20.62
N ASP A 229 -6.43 -10.05 19.74
CA ASP A 229 -5.94 -10.52 18.44
C ASP A 229 -5.58 -9.32 17.53
N ALA A 230 -6.39 -8.25 17.55
CA ALA A 230 -6.06 -7.00 16.88
C ALA A 230 -4.77 -6.36 17.42
N TYR A 231 -4.60 -6.34 18.75
CA TYR A 231 -3.38 -5.81 19.36
C TYR A 231 -2.15 -6.64 19.02
N GLU A 232 -2.24 -7.97 18.96
CA GLU A 232 -1.11 -8.83 18.61
C GLU A 232 -0.55 -8.48 17.22
N ILE A 233 -1.43 -8.23 16.25
CA ILE A 233 -1.03 -7.89 14.88
C ILE A 233 -0.54 -6.44 14.79
N LEU A 234 -1.26 -5.49 15.41
CA LEU A 234 -0.94 -4.06 15.29
C LEU A 234 0.25 -3.61 16.16
N ASN A 235 0.59 -4.35 17.21
CA ASN A 235 1.74 -4.03 18.08
C ASN A 235 3.07 -4.54 17.50
N ASP A 236 3.06 -5.58 16.67
CA ASP A 236 4.27 -6.04 15.98
C ASP A 236 4.50 -5.19 14.71
N PRO A 237 5.65 -4.53 14.54
CA PRO A 237 5.88 -3.61 13.42
C PRO A 237 5.84 -4.31 12.06
N ASP A 238 6.30 -5.55 11.98
CA ASP A 238 6.34 -6.32 10.73
C ASP A 238 4.92 -6.80 10.38
N LYS A 239 4.18 -7.37 11.34
CA LYS A 239 2.78 -7.77 11.15
C LYS A 239 1.87 -6.58 10.83
N LYS A 240 2.08 -5.43 11.48
CA LYS A 240 1.35 -4.19 11.21
C LYS A 240 1.56 -3.74 9.77
N ILE A 241 2.80 -3.71 9.29
CA ILE A 241 3.09 -3.32 7.91
C ILE A 241 2.46 -4.30 6.91
N LEU A 242 2.56 -5.61 7.17
CA LEU A 242 1.92 -6.62 6.33
C LEU A 242 0.39 -6.43 6.29
N TYR A 243 -0.22 -6.15 7.43
CA TYR A 243 -1.65 -5.84 7.51
C TYR A 243 -2.02 -4.57 6.75
N ASP A 244 -1.27 -3.48 6.93
CA ASP A 244 -1.50 -2.21 6.26
C ASP A 244 -1.32 -2.33 4.72
N THR A 245 -0.29 -3.06 4.28
CA THR A 245 0.09 -3.21 2.86
C THR A 245 -0.66 -4.31 2.12
N GLY A 246 -1.14 -5.36 2.79
CA GLY A 246 -1.74 -6.53 2.15
C GLY A 246 -2.86 -7.23 2.94
N GLY A 247 -3.27 -6.66 4.08
CA GLY A 247 -4.42 -7.12 4.85
C GLY A 247 -4.16 -8.40 5.64
N MET A 248 -5.23 -9.02 6.13
CA MET A 248 -5.14 -10.27 6.90
C MET A 248 -4.54 -11.42 6.09
N GLU A 249 -4.67 -11.40 4.76
CA GLU A 249 -4.06 -12.42 3.91
C GLU A 249 -2.53 -12.39 3.97
N ALA A 250 -1.93 -11.18 3.97
CA ALA A 250 -0.49 -11.03 4.09
C ALA A 250 0.04 -11.48 5.47
N VAL A 251 -0.69 -11.16 6.54
CA VAL A 251 -0.35 -11.63 7.91
C VAL A 251 -0.41 -13.16 7.99
N LYS A 252 -1.46 -13.78 7.46
CA LYS A 252 -1.61 -15.25 7.44
C LYS A 252 -0.53 -15.95 6.61
N LYS A 253 -0.04 -15.33 5.53
CA LYS A 253 1.12 -15.84 4.78
C LYS A 253 2.40 -15.76 5.60
N ALA A 254 2.61 -14.64 6.29
CA ALA A 254 3.78 -14.47 7.15
C ALA A 254 3.82 -15.46 8.32
N GLU A 255 2.68 -15.79 8.93
CA GLU A 255 2.57 -16.81 9.97
C GLU A 255 2.93 -18.23 9.47
N LYS A 256 2.76 -18.50 8.17
CA LYS A 256 3.22 -19.74 7.52
C LYS A 256 4.70 -19.72 7.15
N GLY A 257 5.43 -18.63 7.45
CA GLY A 257 6.82 -18.44 7.09
C GLY A 257 7.06 -17.94 5.67
N GLU A 258 6.00 -17.63 4.92
CA GLU A 258 6.08 -17.07 3.56
C GLU A 258 6.20 -15.54 3.63
N ILE A 259 7.33 -15.04 4.16
CA ILE A 259 7.60 -13.61 4.31
C ILE A 259 8.51 -13.15 3.17
N GLU A 260 7.98 -12.27 2.32
CA GLU A 260 8.77 -11.58 1.32
C GLU A 260 9.27 -10.23 1.87
N LYS A 261 10.58 -10.00 1.76
CA LYS A 261 11.22 -8.74 2.17
C LYS A 261 11.67 -7.96 0.95
N GLY A 262 11.49 -6.64 1.00
CA GLY A 262 11.99 -5.71 0.00
C GLY A 262 13.51 -5.55 0.08
N ASP A 263 14.08 -5.01 -0.99
CA ASP A 263 15.52 -4.76 -1.10
C ASP A 263 15.94 -3.59 -0.20
N ASP A 264 17.16 -3.67 0.35
CA ASP A 264 17.77 -2.58 1.09
C ASP A 264 18.19 -1.44 0.14
N ALA A 265 18.03 -0.19 0.59
CA ALA A 265 18.48 0.99 -0.14
C ALA A 265 19.69 1.63 0.55
N ARG A 266 20.56 2.27 -0.24
CA ARG A 266 21.77 2.95 0.25
C ARG A 266 21.76 4.40 -0.20
N ALA A 267 22.07 5.32 0.71
CA ALA A 267 22.32 6.72 0.37
C ALA A 267 23.47 7.29 1.19
N ASN A 268 24.03 8.40 0.72
CA ASN A 268 25.07 9.12 1.43
C ASN A 268 24.45 10.25 2.25
N LEU A 269 24.84 10.35 3.53
CA LEU A 269 24.50 11.47 4.39
C LEU A 269 25.70 12.40 4.50
N ALA A 270 25.58 13.61 3.97
CA ALA A 270 26.61 14.63 4.09
C ALA A 270 26.68 15.15 5.54
N VAL A 271 27.83 14.95 6.18
CA VAL A 271 28.09 15.37 7.56
C VAL A 271 29.30 16.29 7.57
N SER A 272 29.30 17.28 8.46
CA SER A 272 30.45 18.15 8.64
C SER A 272 31.45 17.53 9.61
N LEU A 273 32.68 18.04 9.65
CA LEU A 273 33.68 17.53 10.57
C LEU A 273 33.33 17.87 12.03
N GLU A 274 32.66 19.00 12.24
CA GLU A 274 32.13 19.47 13.51
C GLU A 274 31.00 18.57 14.03
N ASP A 275 30.14 18.05 13.15
CA ASP A 275 29.11 17.07 13.53
C ASP A 275 29.78 15.80 14.11
N LEU A 276 30.89 15.36 13.52
CA LEU A 276 31.65 14.20 13.99
C LEU A 276 32.46 14.47 15.27
N TYR A 277 32.86 15.72 15.49
CA TYR A 277 33.62 16.13 16.67
C TYR A 277 32.71 16.28 17.89
N ASN A 278 31.62 17.03 17.73
CA ASN A 278 30.70 17.35 18.82
C ASN A 278 29.66 16.25 19.05
N GLY A 279 29.39 15.42 18.03
CA GLY A 279 28.23 14.54 18.00
C GLY A 279 26.94 15.34 17.87
N GLY A 280 25.84 14.65 17.58
CA GLY A 280 24.54 15.29 17.47
C GLY A 280 23.54 14.49 16.66
N ASN A 281 22.41 15.12 16.33
CA ASN A 281 21.40 14.52 15.46
C ASN A 281 21.37 15.27 14.13
N ARG A 282 21.40 14.53 13.02
CA ARG A 282 21.21 15.09 11.68
C ARG A 282 19.94 14.53 11.08
N LYS A 283 19.05 15.43 10.67
CA LYS A 283 17.85 15.07 9.94
C LYS A 283 18.19 14.78 8.49
N ALA A 284 17.73 13.64 8.01
CA ALA A 284 17.77 13.27 6.61
C ALA A 284 16.33 13.10 6.11
N GLU A 285 16.01 13.76 5.01
CA GLU A 285 14.71 13.62 4.35
C GLU A 285 14.83 12.60 3.22
N ILE A 286 13.93 11.63 3.20
CA ILE A 286 13.91 10.56 2.20
C ILE A 286 12.52 10.50 1.59
N GLU A 287 12.47 10.56 0.27
CA GLU A 287 11.25 10.27 -0.49
C GLU A 287 11.12 8.76 -0.64
N ARG A 288 9.99 8.21 -0.18
CA ARG A 288 9.66 6.79 -0.32
C ARG A 288 8.22 6.62 -0.74
N ARG A 289 7.95 5.50 -1.42
CA ARG A 289 6.59 5.07 -1.75
C ARG A 289 5.98 4.30 -0.59
N ILE A 290 4.75 4.65 -0.22
CA ILE A 290 3.96 3.90 0.76
C ILE A 290 2.66 3.38 0.16
N VAL A 291 2.20 2.21 0.62
CA VAL A 291 0.92 1.63 0.23
C VAL A 291 -0.19 2.33 1.01
N CYS A 292 -1.21 2.83 0.32
CA CYS A 292 -2.31 3.55 0.93
C CYS A 292 -3.43 2.60 1.33
N ARG A 293 -3.38 2.15 2.58
CA ARG A 293 -4.42 1.33 3.23
C ARG A 293 -5.82 1.92 3.08
N GLY A 294 -5.97 3.23 3.31
CA GLY A 294 -7.27 3.92 3.24
C GLY A 294 -7.96 3.75 1.88
N CYS A 295 -7.21 3.57 0.79
CA CYS A 295 -7.81 3.35 -0.53
C CYS A 295 -8.32 1.92 -0.74
N ARG A 296 -7.87 0.94 0.06
CA ARG A 296 -8.43 -0.41 0.10
C ARG A 296 -9.80 -0.42 0.77
N VAL A 297 -9.96 0.35 1.85
CA VAL A 297 -11.21 0.40 2.64
C VAL A 297 -12.20 1.42 2.08
N LYS A 298 -11.74 2.63 1.76
CA LYS A 298 -12.56 3.78 1.32
C LYS A 298 -11.90 4.48 0.11
N PRO A 299 -12.02 3.91 -1.11
CA PRO A 299 -11.34 4.41 -2.30
C PRO A 299 -11.74 5.84 -2.71
N ASP A 300 -12.96 6.25 -2.38
CA ASP A 300 -13.52 7.58 -2.71
C ASP A 300 -13.19 8.67 -1.67
N SER A 301 -12.39 8.33 -0.65
CA SER A 301 -12.02 9.31 0.38
C SER A 301 -11.14 10.42 -0.18
N PRO A 302 -11.23 11.68 0.34
CA PRO A 302 -10.37 12.78 -0.09
C PRO A 302 -8.87 12.48 0.06
N LYS A 303 -8.50 11.66 1.05
CA LYS A 303 -7.12 11.22 1.29
C LYS A 303 -6.55 10.37 0.13
N CYS A 304 -7.40 9.80 -0.72
CA CYS A 304 -7.01 8.97 -1.86
C CYS A 304 -6.83 9.74 -3.18
N GLN A 305 -7.12 11.05 -3.25
CA GLN A 305 -7.07 11.81 -4.50
C GLN A 305 -5.67 11.90 -5.14
N GLY A 306 -4.61 11.75 -4.35
CA GLY A 306 -3.21 11.71 -4.82
C GLY A 306 -2.59 10.30 -4.91
N CYS A 307 -3.38 9.25 -4.72
CA CYS A 307 -2.88 7.87 -4.74
C CYS A 307 -3.01 7.27 -6.15
N HIS A 308 -1.93 6.68 -6.65
CA HIS A 308 -1.87 6.00 -7.95
C HIS A 308 -1.75 4.49 -7.77
N ARG A 309 -1.96 3.69 -8.82
CA ARG A 309 -1.78 2.23 -8.72
C ARG A 309 -0.33 1.90 -8.34
N CYS A 310 -0.14 0.99 -7.39
CA CYS A 310 1.20 0.50 -7.06
C CYS A 310 1.84 -0.26 -8.26
N PRO A 311 3.17 -0.41 -8.30
CA PRO A 311 3.84 -1.22 -9.30
C PRO A 311 3.32 -2.67 -9.33
N ASN A 312 3.48 -3.33 -10.48
CA ASN A 312 3.13 -4.75 -10.61
C ASN A 312 4.01 -5.62 -9.71
N GLU A 313 3.43 -6.70 -9.19
CA GLU A 313 4.17 -7.74 -8.46
C GLU A 313 4.58 -8.85 -9.43
N VAL A 314 5.79 -9.38 -9.27
CA VAL A 314 6.22 -10.58 -10.02
C VAL A 314 5.88 -11.80 -9.18
N ARG A 315 4.97 -12.66 -9.65
CA ARG A 315 4.59 -13.90 -8.96
C ARG A 315 5.01 -15.12 -9.76
N LEU A 316 5.43 -16.17 -9.06
CA LEU A 316 5.66 -17.49 -9.65
C LEU A 316 4.31 -18.19 -9.81
N VAL A 317 3.84 -18.32 -11.05
CA VAL A 317 2.58 -18.99 -11.38
C VAL A 317 2.89 -20.37 -11.95
N ASN A 318 2.24 -21.40 -11.42
CA ASN A 318 2.32 -22.77 -11.95
C ASN A 318 1.43 -22.86 -13.19
N ARG A 319 2.03 -22.84 -14.39
CA ARG A 319 1.33 -23.01 -15.66
C ARG A 319 1.37 -24.46 -16.09
N GLN A 320 0.21 -25.07 -16.31
CA GLN A 320 0.13 -26.42 -16.84
C GLN A 320 0.55 -26.39 -18.32
N VAL A 321 1.69 -27.02 -18.63
CA VAL A 321 2.24 -27.12 -20.00
C VAL A 321 1.88 -28.45 -20.68
N GLY A 322 1.31 -29.39 -19.93
CA GLY A 322 0.80 -30.66 -20.45
C GLY A 322 0.05 -31.46 -19.37
N PRO A 323 -0.55 -32.61 -19.71
CA PRO A 323 -1.18 -33.48 -18.72
C PRO A 323 -0.17 -33.89 -17.63
N GLY A 324 -0.41 -33.47 -16.38
CA GLY A 324 0.48 -33.75 -15.26
C GLY A 324 1.80 -32.96 -15.22
N MET A 325 2.06 -32.03 -16.16
CA MET A 325 3.28 -31.22 -16.20
C MET A 325 2.98 -29.75 -15.89
N PHE A 326 3.52 -29.26 -14.78
CA PHE A 326 3.45 -27.86 -14.37
C PHE A 326 4.82 -27.21 -14.53
N MET A 327 4.87 -26.03 -15.14
CA MET A 327 6.07 -25.20 -15.23
C MET A 327 5.84 -23.94 -14.39
N GLN A 328 6.79 -23.65 -13.51
CA GLN A 328 6.84 -22.37 -12.80
C GLN A 328 7.28 -21.28 -13.79
N GLN A 329 6.41 -20.30 -14.01
CA GLN A 329 6.70 -19.13 -14.84
C GLN A 329 6.53 -17.87 -13.99
N GLN A 330 7.46 -16.91 -14.12
CA GLN A 330 7.29 -15.58 -13.53
C GLN A 330 6.29 -14.79 -14.38
N GLU A 331 5.23 -14.30 -13.76
CA GLU A 331 4.21 -13.47 -14.39
C GLU A 331 4.03 -12.17 -13.58
N GLU A 332 3.92 -11.05 -14.28
CA GLU A 332 3.61 -9.76 -13.66
C GLU A 332 2.11 -9.67 -13.37
N VAL A 333 1.76 -9.69 -12.08
CA VAL A 333 0.40 -9.51 -11.60
C VAL A 333 0.19 -8.04 -11.28
N GLN A 334 -0.87 -7.46 -11.84
CA GLN A 334 -1.22 -6.06 -11.55
C GLN A 334 -1.63 -5.90 -10.10
N SER A 335 -1.05 -4.90 -9.42
CA SER A 335 -1.42 -4.56 -8.05
C SER A 335 -2.85 -4.02 -8.00
N GLN A 336 -3.62 -4.52 -7.02
CA GLN A 336 -4.94 -3.99 -6.67
C GLN A 336 -4.84 -2.79 -5.72
N GLU A 337 -3.69 -2.61 -5.07
CA GLU A 337 -3.43 -1.52 -4.14
C GLU A 337 -3.06 -0.21 -4.84
N LYS A 338 -3.32 0.90 -4.14
CA LYS A 338 -2.84 2.23 -4.52
C LYS A 338 -1.72 2.69 -3.59
N CYS A 339 -0.76 3.41 -4.14
CA CYS A 339 0.42 3.93 -3.48
C CYS A 339 0.50 5.45 -3.62
N LYS A 340 1.22 6.09 -2.71
CA LYS A 340 1.59 7.52 -2.76
C LYS A 340 3.06 7.70 -2.38
N GLN A 341 3.65 8.80 -2.82
CA GLN A 341 4.96 9.22 -2.32
C GLN A 341 4.80 9.94 -0.98
N GLU A 342 5.73 9.67 -0.06
CA GLU A 342 5.80 10.24 1.27
C GLU A 342 7.24 10.73 1.52
N LEU A 343 7.36 11.95 2.06
CA LEU A 343 8.62 12.45 2.59
C LEU A 343 8.73 11.98 4.04
N ALA A 344 9.67 11.08 4.30
CA ALA A 344 9.97 10.57 5.63
C ALA A 344 11.21 11.28 6.19
N GLU A 345 11.10 11.80 7.41
CA GLU A 345 12.25 12.32 8.16
C GLU A 345 12.93 11.19 8.94
N ILE A 346 14.26 11.12 8.84
CA ILE A 346 15.11 10.22 9.61
C ILE A 346 16.02 11.05 10.51
N ASP A 347 15.93 10.83 11.81
CA ASP A 347 16.88 11.37 12.78
C ASP A 347 18.11 10.45 12.86
N ALA A 348 19.18 10.82 12.14
CA ALA A 348 20.46 10.13 12.21
C ALA A 348 21.26 10.62 13.41
N HIS A 349 21.38 9.77 14.44
CA HIS A 349 22.23 10.04 15.59
C HIS A 349 23.70 9.81 15.21
N ILE A 350 24.50 10.86 15.32
CA ILE A 350 25.94 10.87 15.04
C ILE A 350 26.67 10.87 16.37
N GLU A 351 27.39 9.78 16.63
CA GLU A 351 28.25 9.65 17.80
C GLU A 351 29.57 10.40 17.59
N LYS A 352 30.15 10.89 18.69
CA LYS A 352 31.47 11.53 18.67
C LYS A 352 32.52 10.55 18.17
N GLY A 353 33.38 11.01 17.26
CA GLY A 353 34.47 10.21 16.72
C GLY A 353 34.08 9.27 15.56
N MET A 354 32.78 9.21 15.18
CA MET A 354 32.32 8.47 14.00
C MET A 354 33.17 8.76 12.77
N ARG A 355 33.46 7.74 11.94
CA ARG A 355 34.40 7.85 10.81
C ARG A 355 33.70 8.10 9.48
N ASP A 356 34.43 8.66 8.51
CA ASP A 356 33.95 8.72 7.13
C ASP A 356 33.68 7.30 6.59
N GLY A 357 32.57 7.14 5.87
CA GLY A 357 32.16 5.86 5.31
C GLY A 357 31.46 4.91 6.29
N GLU A 358 31.34 5.27 7.56
CA GLU A 358 30.53 4.49 8.52
C GLU A 358 29.04 4.54 8.13
N SER A 359 28.29 3.47 8.42
CA SER A 359 26.91 3.32 7.96
C SER A 359 25.93 3.22 9.13
N LEU A 360 24.83 3.96 9.03
CA LEU A 360 23.67 3.90 9.93
C LEU A 360 22.53 3.16 9.24
N THR A 361 21.94 2.17 9.90
CA THR A 361 20.89 1.32 9.29
C THR A 361 19.54 1.60 9.94
N PHE A 362 18.56 1.94 9.10
CA PHE A 362 17.18 2.22 9.51
C PHE A 362 16.25 1.16 8.92
N PRO A 363 15.75 0.21 9.72
CA PRO A 363 14.94 -0.89 9.22
C PRO A 363 13.58 -0.39 8.71
N ARG A 364 13.06 -1.03 7.65
CA ARG A 364 11.74 -0.78 7.06
C ARG A 364 11.51 0.64 6.53
N MET A 365 12.58 1.32 6.14
CA MET A 365 12.52 2.71 5.65
C MET A 365 12.59 2.83 4.13
N THR A 366 12.63 1.71 3.40
CA THR A 366 12.57 1.71 1.93
C THR A 366 11.13 1.79 1.42
N ASP A 367 10.98 1.79 0.10
CA ASP A 367 9.68 1.69 -0.57
C ASP A 367 8.87 0.47 -0.09
N GLN A 368 7.60 0.71 0.17
CA GLN A 368 6.63 -0.33 0.46
C GLN A 368 6.09 -0.96 -0.83
N ARG A 369 5.82 -2.27 -0.75
CA ARG A 369 5.10 -3.04 -1.76
C ARG A 369 3.98 -3.82 -1.07
N PRO A 370 2.84 -4.09 -1.75
CA PRO A 370 1.75 -4.81 -1.13
C PRO A 370 2.18 -6.19 -0.63
N GLY A 371 1.86 -6.50 0.62
CA GLY A 371 2.16 -7.81 1.22
C GLY A 371 3.64 -8.14 1.45
N MET A 372 4.54 -7.15 1.33
CA MET A 372 5.97 -7.32 1.60
C MET A 372 6.43 -6.43 2.75
N ILE A 373 7.41 -6.91 3.52
CA ILE A 373 8.08 -6.08 4.53
C ILE A 373 9.15 -5.22 3.82
N PRO A 374 9.15 -3.89 3.97
CA PRO A 374 10.19 -3.05 3.38
C PRO A 374 11.58 -3.38 3.90
N GLY A 375 12.58 -3.22 3.04
CA GLY A 375 13.99 -3.34 3.40
C GLY A 375 14.48 -2.19 4.29
N SER A 376 15.78 -2.18 4.54
CA SER A 376 16.45 -1.19 5.38
C SER A 376 17.04 -0.06 4.54
N MET A 377 16.98 1.16 5.07
CA MET A 377 17.71 2.30 4.54
C MET A 377 19.08 2.39 5.22
N ILE A 378 20.16 2.27 4.46
CA ILE A 378 21.53 2.32 4.95
C ILE A 378 22.13 3.69 4.55
N LEU A 379 22.30 4.57 5.52
CA LEU A 379 22.91 5.89 5.34
C LEU A 379 24.41 5.80 5.61
N THR A 380 25.23 5.99 4.58
CA THR A 380 26.68 6.05 4.68
C THR A 380 27.11 7.49 4.94
N LEU A 381 27.85 7.74 6.02
CA LEU A 381 28.38 9.06 6.33
C LEU A 381 29.41 9.49 5.29
N LYS A 382 29.26 10.71 4.80
CA LYS A 382 30.22 11.35 3.89
C LYS A 382 30.64 12.70 4.44
N VAL A 383 31.90 12.79 4.84
CA VAL A 383 32.46 13.99 5.47
C VAL A 383 32.68 15.07 4.42
N ALA A 384 32.05 16.22 4.63
CA ALA A 384 32.27 17.42 3.85
C ALA A 384 33.67 17.99 4.12
N LYS A 385 34.29 18.56 3.09
CA LYS A 385 35.60 19.19 3.23
C LYS A 385 35.51 20.41 4.14
N HIS A 386 36.25 20.41 5.24
CA HIS A 386 36.36 21.54 6.15
C HIS A 386 37.41 22.56 5.63
N PRO A 387 37.21 23.87 5.80
CA PRO A 387 38.13 24.90 5.28
C PRO A 387 39.51 24.90 5.95
N GLU A 388 39.58 24.60 7.25
CA GLU A 388 40.82 24.74 8.05
C GLU A 388 41.43 23.40 8.47
N PHE A 389 40.62 22.35 8.57
CA PHE A 389 40.98 21.08 9.20
C PHE A 389 40.77 19.94 8.22
N GLU A 390 41.68 18.98 8.25
CA GLU A 390 41.59 17.73 7.50
C GLU A 390 41.81 16.59 8.48
N ARG A 391 40.82 15.69 8.60
CA ARG A 391 40.93 14.52 9.46
C ARG A 391 41.77 13.44 8.80
N ARG A 392 42.72 12.86 9.55
CA ARG A 392 43.47 11.67 9.15
C ARG A 392 43.53 10.68 10.31
N GLY A 393 42.73 9.62 10.21
CA GLY A 393 42.52 8.72 11.35
C GLY A 393 41.81 9.45 12.48
N ASP A 394 42.43 9.46 13.66
CA ASP A 394 41.92 10.19 14.83
C ASP A 394 42.66 11.53 15.04
N ASP A 395 43.61 11.85 14.15
CA ASP A 395 44.37 13.09 14.17
C ASP A 395 43.77 14.15 13.22
N LEU A 396 44.05 15.41 13.52
CA LEU A 396 43.68 16.56 12.70
C LEU A 396 44.90 17.19 12.06
N HIS A 397 44.75 17.68 10.84
CA HIS A 397 45.77 18.41 10.13
C HIS A 397 45.24 19.78 9.72
N MET A 398 46.07 20.81 9.86
CA MET A 398 45.74 22.15 9.35
C MET A 398 46.98 22.81 8.75
N ASN A 399 46.75 23.75 7.83
CA ASN A 399 47.82 24.59 7.28
C ASN A 399 47.74 25.98 7.92
N MET A 400 48.85 26.43 8.51
CA MET A 400 48.95 27.74 9.14
C MET A 400 49.90 28.63 8.37
N LYS A 401 49.44 29.82 7.98
CA LYS A 401 50.28 30.80 7.29
C LYS A 401 50.95 31.74 8.29
N VAL A 402 52.28 31.82 8.26
CA VAL A 402 53.08 32.65 9.18
C VAL A 402 54.01 33.55 8.37
N PRO A 403 53.98 34.89 8.57
CA PRO A 403 54.91 35.80 7.92
C PRO A 403 56.38 35.48 8.26
N LEU A 404 57.30 35.73 7.33
CA LEU A 404 58.74 35.49 7.53
C LEU A 404 59.29 36.10 8.83
N ARG A 405 58.87 37.34 9.16
CA ARG A 405 59.28 38.01 10.41
C ARG A 405 58.92 37.19 11.65
N GLU A 406 57.67 36.73 11.71
CA GLU A 406 57.14 35.93 12.81
C GLU A 406 57.80 34.54 12.85
N ALA A 407 58.07 33.94 11.69
CA ALA A 407 58.78 32.68 11.60
C ALA A 407 60.23 32.77 12.13
N LEU A 408 60.90 33.92 12.01
CA LEU A 408 62.27 34.14 12.49
C LEU A 408 62.34 34.51 13.98
N LEU A 409 61.42 35.34 14.46
CA LEU A 409 61.45 35.91 15.80
C LEU A 409 60.68 35.11 16.86
N GLY A 410 59.93 34.09 16.42
CA GLY A 410 58.93 33.41 17.24
C GLY A 410 57.55 34.04 17.08
N TRP A 411 56.53 33.21 17.25
CA TRP A 411 55.14 33.58 16.99
C TRP A 411 54.18 32.77 17.86
N THR A 412 53.02 33.36 18.09
CA THR A 412 51.91 32.71 18.80
C THR A 412 50.62 33.17 18.13
N LYS A 413 49.75 32.22 17.77
CA LYS A 413 48.42 32.47 17.21
C LYS A 413 47.38 31.65 17.95
N THR A 414 46.22 32.25 18.17
CA THR A 414 45.04 31.58 18.71
C THR A 414 44.19 31.06 17.55
N VAL A 415 43.89 29.77 17.54
CA VAL A 415 42.97 29.13 16.60
C VAL A 415 41.72 28.70 17.35
N ARG A 416 40.56 28.87 16.73
CA ARG A 416 39.30 28.36 17.28
C ARG A 416 39.09 26.93 16.81
N HIS A 417 38.90 26.00 17.74
CA HIS A 417 38.61 24.60 17.45
C HIS A 417 37.11 24.39 17.10
N MET A 418 36.74 23.16 16.77
CA MET A 418 35.42 22.76 16.25
C MET A 418 34.30 22.77 17.29
N ASP A 419 34.61 22.68 18.57
CA ASP A 419 33.68 22.91 19.71
C ASP A 419 33.64 24.37 20.17
N GLY A 420 34.53 25.20 19.60
CA GLY A 420 34.65 26.62 19.88
C GLY A 420 35.67 27.01 20.95
N HIS A 421 36.40 26.07 21.58
CA HIS A 421 37.52 26.48 22.45
C HIS A 421 38.69 27.04 21.63
N THR A 422 39.55 27.78 22.31
CA THR A 422 40.71 28.43 21.67
C THR A 422 41.98 27.68 22.01
N VAL A 423 42.76 27.35 20.99
CA VAL A 423 44.07 26.69 21.11
C VAL A 423 45.16 27.68 20.75
N GLU A 424 46.11 27.87 21.65
CA GLU A 424 47.31 28.67 21.40
C GLU A 424 48.38 27.80 20.74
N ILE A 425 48.80 28.21 19.54
CA ILE A 425 49.81 27.52 18.74
C ILE A 425 50.94 28.49 18.48
N GLY A 426 52.16 28.09 18.79
CA GLY A 426 53.32 28.96 18.62
C GLY A 426 54.64 28.28 18.93
N THR A 427 55.72 28.98 18.60
CA THR A 427 57.08 28.61 18.96
C THR A 427 57.89 29.86 19.22
N ASP A 428 58.77 29.85 20.23
CA ASP A 428 59.70 30.96 20.50
C ASP A 428 60.96 30.91 19.63
N SER A 429 61.18 29.79 18.92
CA SER A 429 62.35 29.57 18.06
C SER A 429 62.05 29.81 16.59
N VAL A 430 63.11 29.90 15.77
CA VAL A 430 63.01 29.95 14.31
C VAL A 430 62.21 28.76 13.77
N THR A 431 61.12 29.05 13.07
CA THR A 431 60.25 28.06 12.41
C THR A 431 60.69 27.88 10.96
N LYS A 432 60.98 26.64 10.56
CA LYS A 432 61.33 26.29 9.17
C LYS A 432 60.06 26.26 8.30
N PRO A 433 60.17 26.59 6.99
CA PRO A 433 59.09 26.36 6.05
C PRO A 433 58.65 24.89 6.03
N PHE A 434 57.34 24.66 6.04
CA PHE A 434 56.69 23.34 6.11
C PHE A 434 56.99 22.53 7.37
N GLN A 435 57.56 23.16 8.40
CA GLN A 435 57.68 22.54 9.71
C GLN A 435 56.30 22.16 10.24
N VAL A 436 56.19 20.95 10.78
CA VAL A 436 54.96 20.46 11.41
C VAL A 436 55.11 20.61 12.91
N ILE A 437 54.18 21.35 13.52
CA ILE A 437 54.05 21.49 14.96
C ILE A 437 52.95 20.53 15.41
N LYS A 438 53.25 19.70 16.41
CA LYS A 438 52.30 18.78 17.02
C LYS A 438 51.73 19.38 18.30
N VAL A 439 50.42 19.56 18.35
CA VAL A 439 49.69 19.98 19.55
C VAL A 439 48.96 18.77 20.10
N ARG A 440 49.29 18.37 21.32
CA ARG A 440 48.81 17.13 21.91
C ARG A 440 47.36 17.27 22.40
N GLY A 441 46.54 16.26 22.14
CA GLY A 441 45.15 16.21 22.65
C GLY A 441 44.18 17.15 21.95
N GLU A 442 44.56 17.73 20.81
CA GLU A 442 43.74 18.66 20.03
C GLU A 442 43.26 18.04 18.70
N GLY A 443 43.30 16.70 18.57
CA GLY A 443 42.79 15.95 17.40
C GLY A 443 41.30 15.61 17.52
N MET A 444 40.83 14.58 16.79
CA MET A 444 39.45 14.12 16.88
C MET A 444 39.21 13.31 18.18
N PRO A 445 37.99 13.32 18.73
CA PRO A 445 37.61 12.39 19.80
C PRO A 445 37.72 10.94 19.32
N LEU A 446 38.24 10.08 20.19
CA LEU A 446 38.32 8.65 19.95
C LEU A 446 36.93 8.01 20.05
N ARG A 447 36.67 7.02 19.18
CA ARG A 447 35.35 6.36 19.12
C ARG A 447 35.03 5.57 20.39
N ASP A 448 36.00 4.82 20.90
CA ASP A 448 35.80 3.95 22.07
C ASP A 448 35.90 4.72 23.40
N ASP A 449 36.63 5.83 23.41
CA ASP A 449 36.77 6.73 24.56
C ASP A 449 36.64 8.20 24.12
N PRO A 450 35.41 8.74 24.06
CA PRO A 450 35.16 10.10 23.61
C PRO A 450 35.72 11.21 24.52
N ALA A 451 36.28 10.86 25.69
CA ALA A 451 36.97 11.81 26.56
C ALA A 451 38.44 12.01 26.15
N SER A 452 38.99 11.05 25.39
CA SER A 452 40.34 11.11 24.87
C SER A 452 40.33 11.60 23.43
N PHE A 453 41.34 12.38 23.07
CA PHE A 453 41.48 13.02 21.76
C PHE A 453 42.79 12.60 21.11
N GLY A 454 42.80 12.55 19.77
CA GLY A 454 44.03 12.47 18.98
C GLY A 454 44.83 13.76 19.05
N ASP A 455 45.74 13.96 18.09
CA ASP A 455 46.62 15.13 18.05
C ASP A 455 46.33 16.04 16.85
N LEU A 456 46.67 17.32 16.99
CA LEU A 456 46.63 18.31 15.89
C LEU A 456 48.03 18.52 15.32
N TYR A 457 48.15 18.34 14.01
CA TYR A 457 49.36 18.58 13.24
C TYR A 457 49.21 19.84 12.40
N VAL A 458 49.95 20.88 12.78
CA VAL A 458 49.91 22.20 12.17
C VAL A 458 51.10 22.32 11.22
N LYS A 459 50.86 22.30 9.91
CA LYS A 459 51.89 22.53 8.90
C LYS A 459 52.05 24.03 8.67
N VAL A 460 53.24 24.55 8.97
CA VAL A 460 53.52 25.98 8.86
C VAL A 460 53.98 26.35 7.45
N GLU A 461 53.23 27.21 6.78
CA GLU A 461 53.59 27.81 5.49
C GLU A 461 54.12 29.23 5.71
N VAL A 462 55.40 29.44 5.40
CA VAL A 462 56.03 30.75 5.58
C VAL A 462 55.70 31.66 4.40
N THR A 463 55.05 32.78 4.67
CA THR A 463 54.73 33.80 3.67
C THR A 463 55.82 34.85 3.61
N PHE A 464 56.43 35.00 2.43
CA PHE A 464 57.45 36.00 2.15
C PHE A 464 56.82 37.35 1.77
N PRO A 465 57.43 38.48 2.15
CA PRO A 465 57.01 39.80 1.65
C PRO A 465 57.22 39.87 0.13
N ARG A 466 56.34 40.59 -0.57
CA ARG A 466 56.40 40.74 -2.03
C ARG A 466 57.63 41.51 -2.51
N ALA A 467 58.11 42.47 -1.71
CA ALA A 467 59.28 43.29 -1.96
C ALA A 467 59.87 43.78 -0.63
N LEU A 468 61.14 44.18 -0.66
CA LEU A 468 61.86 44.80 0.45
C LEU A 468 62.38 46.17 0.01
N SER A 469 62.39 47.16 0.91
CA SER A 469 63.05 48.45 0.66
C SER A 469 64.58 48.30 0.69
N GLY A 470 65.31 49.22 0.04
CA GLY A 470 66.79 49.21 0.08
C GLY A 470 67.35 49.20 1.51
N SER A 471 66.77 50.02 2.40
CA SER A 471 67.12 50.03 3.83
C SER A 471 66.87 48.70 4.55
N GLN A 472 65.83 47.96 4.18
CA GLN A 472 65.53 46.65 4.77
C GLN A 472 66.51 45.58 4.27
N GLN A 473 66.94 45.67 3.01
CA GLN A 473 67.94 44.76 2.44
C GLN A 473 69.29 44.93 3.14
N ASP A 474 69.73 46.18 3.34
CA ASP A 474 70.98 46.49 4.05
C ASP A 474 70.97 45.96 5.50
N GLN A 475 69.84 46.09 6.19
CA GLN A 475 69.66 45.57 7.56
C GLN A 475 69.65 44.04 7.62
N ILE A 476 69.05 43.36 6.64
CA ILE A 476 69.05 41.90 6.60
C ILE A 476 70.46 41.38 6.29
N ALA A 477 71.17 42.04 5.36
CA ALA A 477 72.53 41.65 4.99
C ALA A 477 73.50 41.69 6.18
N SER A 478 73.37 42.65 7.10
CA SER A 478 74.23 42.75 8.29
C SER A 478 73.90 41.75 9.40
N ILE A 479 72.70 41.16 9.39
CA ILE A 479 72.27 40.17 10.40
C ILE A 479 72.77 38.77 10.05
N PHE A 480 72.86 38.44 8.76
CA PHE A 480 73.23 37.10 8.26
C PHE A 480 74.66 37.01 7.70
N SER A 481 75.48 38.06 7.88
CA SER A 481 76.88 38.14 7.46
C SER A 481 77.85 37.48 8.42
#